data_AF-A0A2M7TN84-F1
#
_entry.id   AF-A0A2M7TN84-F1
#
_cell.length_a   1.000
_cell.length_b   1.000
_cell.length_c   1.000
_cell.angle_alpha   90.00
_cell.angle_beta   90.00
_cell.angle_gamma   90.00
#
_symmetry.space_group_name_H-M   'P 1'
#
loop_
_entity.id
_entity.type
_entity.pdbx_description
1 polymer ?
#
loop_
_entity_poly.entity_id
_entity_poly.type
_entity_poly.pdbx_seq_one_letter_code
_entity_poly.pdbx_strand_id
1 'polypeptide(L)' 'MINSIGILPDGQVTACAWAIDENCCPFKEFRLGKLPEDDLDKMLDNARKISRYSERPKFCRTIAFIEKSNKKEVK' A
#
# COMPACT_ATOMS: atom_id res chain seq x y z
N MET A 1 8.77 -1.90 -8.23
CA MET A 1 9.62 -1.53 -7.09
C MET A 1 8.71 -0.95 -6.02
N ILE A 2 8.77 -1.45 -4.79
CA ILE A 2 8.03 -0.86 -3.67
C ILE A 2 8.82 0.36 -3.21
N ASN A 3 8.31 1.55 -3.49
CA ASN A 3 8.99 2.81 -3.21
C ASN A 3 8.59 3.41 -1.86
N SER A 4 7.59 2.84 -1.20
CA SER A 4 7.07 3.30 0.08
C SER A 4 6.38 2.16 0.81
N ILE A 5 6.55 2.10 2.13
CA ILE A 5 5.77 1.25 3.04
C ILE A 5 5.08 2.14 4.09
N GLY A 6 3.99 1.66 4.67
CA GLY A 6 3.41 2.27 5.87
C GLY A 6 3.74 1.43 7.10
N ILE A 7 4.01 2.07 8.23
CA ILE A 7 4.13 1.43 9.54
C ILE A 7 3.08 2.09 10.44
N LEU A 8 2.17 1.29 10.98
CA LEU A 8 1.09 1.77 11.84
C LEU A 8 1.56 1.89 13.30
N PRO A 9 0.81 2.63 14.17
CA PRO A 9 1.18 2.80 15.58
C PRO A 9 1.28 1.50 16.38
N ASP A 10 0.57 0.45 15.95
CA ASP A 10 0.61 -0.89 16.55
C ASP A 10 1.78 -1.75 16.02
N GLY A 11 2.62 -1.20 15.15
CA GLY A 11 3.75 -1.89 14.52
C GLY A 11 3.39 -2.65 13.25
N GLN A 12 2.12 -2.68 12.81
CA GLN A 12 1.73 -3.35 11.57
C GLN A 12 2.37 -2.65 10.36
N VAL A 13 3.02 -3.42 9.49
CA VAL A 13 3.64 -2.91 8.26
C VAL A 13 2.76 -3.23 7.05
N THR A 14 2.57 -2.24 6.18
CA THR A 14 1.75 -2.33 4.97
C THR A 14 2.52 -1.93 3.71
N ALA A 15 2.24 -2.60 2.60
CA ALA A 15 2.78 -2.29 1.28
C ALA A 15 2.24 -0.98 0.70
N CYS A 16 1.14 -0.44 1.26
CA CYS A 16 0.53 0.80 0.78
C CYS A 16 -0.17 1.53 1.93
N ALA A 17 0.27 2.75 2.24
CA ALA A 17 -0.35 3.60 3.25
C ALA A 17 -1.81 3.99 2.92
N TRP A 18 -2.19 3.89 1.65
CA TRP A 18 -3.53 4.24 1.17
C TRP A 18 -4.46 3.04 0.98
N ALA A 19 -3.98 1.82 1.20
CA ALA A 19 -4.79 0.60 1.10
C ALA A 19 -5.44 0.27 2.45
N ILE A 20 -6.22 1.22 2.95
CA ILE A 20 -6.92 1.15 4.24
C ILE A 20 -8.44 1.10 4.04
N ASP A 21 -9.14 0.46 4.98
CA ASP A 21 -10.60 0.39 5.03
C ASP A 21 -11.21 1.64 5.71
N GLU A 22 -12.53 1.61 5.88
CA GLU A 22 -13.31 2.67 6.56
C GLU A 22 -12.92 2.90 8.02
N ASN A 23 -12.21 1.95 8.64
CA ASN A 23 -11.70 2.04 10.01
C ASN A 23 -10.22 2.40 10.04
N CYS A 24 -9.66 2.90 8.93
CA CYS A 24 -8.24 3.18 8.76
C CYS A 24 -7.32 1.95 8.96
N CYS A 25 -7.86 0.74 8.83
CA CYS A 25 -7.10 -0.49 8.94
C CYS A 25 -6.60 -0.95 7.57
N PRO A 26 -5.35 -1.39 7.43
CA PRO A 26 -4.85 -1.91 6.16
C PRO A 26 -5.60 -3.18 5.76
N PHE A 27 -6.01 -3.23 4.49
CA PHE A 27 -6.57 -4.42 3.86
C PHE A 27 -5.61 -5.61 4.02
N LYS A 28 -6.15 -6.81 4.25
CA LYS A 28 -5.36 -8.00 4.60
C LYS A 28 -4.27 -8.31 3.57
N GLU A 29 -4.58 -8.14 2.29
CA GLU A 29 -3.66 -8.40 1.18
C GLU A 29 -2.53 -7.38 1.04
N PHE A 30 -2.55 -6.29 1.82
CA PHE A 30 -1.47 -5.30 1.87
C PHE A 30 -0.63 -5.40 3.15
N ARG A 31 -0.99 -6.27 4.09
CA ARG A 31 -0.23 -6.49 5.32
C ARG A 31 1.03 -7.30 5.01
N LEU A 32 2.18 -6.80 5.42
CA LEU A 32 3.49 -7.41 5.18
C LEU A 32 4.00 -8.18 6.40
N GLY A 33 3.66 -7.72 7.60
CA GLY A 33 4.16 -8.25 8.88
C GLY A 33 3.95 -7.24 9.99
N LYS A 34 4.59 -7.46 11.14
CA LYS A 34 4.49 -6.60 12.32
C LYS A 34 5.84 -6.43 13.00
N LEU A 35 6.16 -5.20 13.39
CA LEU A 35 7.36 -4.88 14.16
C LEU A 35 7.01 -4.76 15.66
N PRO A 36 7.90 -5.25 16.55
CA PRO A 36 9.22 -5.82 16.28
C PRO A 36 9.22 -7.35 16.09
N GLU A 37 8.05 -7.99 15.93
CA GLU A 37 7.94 -9.46 15.89
C GLU A 37 8.59 -10.09 14.64
N ASP A 38 8.50 -9.41 13.50
CA ASP A 38 9.05 -9.82 12.21
C ASP A 38 10.30 -9.02 11.82
N ASP A 39 11.11 -9.61 10.96
CA ASP A 39 12.30 -8.95 10.38
C ASP A 39 11.91 -8.07 9.18
N LEU A 40 12.20 -6.77 9.27
CA LEU A 40 11.82 -5.80 8.25
C LEU A 40 12.43 -6.11 6.88
N ASP A 41 13.69 -6.52 6.82
CA ASP A 41 14.38 -6.77 5.56
C ASP A 41 13.77 -7.98 4.83
N LYS A 42 13.49 -9.08 5.57
CA LYS A 42 12.78 -10.23 5.03
C LYS A 42 11.39 -9.86 4.53
N MET A 43 10.66 -9.01 5.25
CA MET A 43 9.35 -8.53 4.82
C MET A 43 9.44 -7.75 3.50
N LEU A 44 10.42 -6.86 3.37
CA LEU A 44 10.64 -6.07 2.16
C LEU A 44 11.05 -6.94 0.98
N ASP A 45 11.94 -7.92 1.19
CA ASP A 45 12.37 -8.84 0.14
C ASP A 45 11.25 -9.75 -0.34
N ASN A 46 10.36 -10.18 0.56
CA ASN A 46 9.18 -10.92 0.17
C ASN A 46 8.19 -10.05 -0.60
N ALA A 47 7.95 -8.82 -0.14
CA ALA A 47 7.05 -7.89 -0.81
C ALA A 47 7.54 -7.55 -2.23
N ARG A 48 8.85 -7.41 -2.45
CA ARG A 48 9.46 -7.17 -3.77
C ARG A 48 9.18 -8.27 -4.79
N LYS A 49 8.96 -9.51 -4.34
CA LYS A 49 8.65 -10.66 -5.22
C LYS A 49 7.19 -10.69 -5.67
N ILE A 50 6.30 -9.94 -5.01
CA ILE A 50 4.88 -9.88 -5.34
C ILE A 50 4.67 -8.84 -6.44
N SER A 51 4.45 -9.31 -7.67
CA SER A 51 4.29 -8.42 -8.85
C SER A 51 3.20 -7.37 -8.64
N ARG A 52 2.09 -7.76 -7.99
CA ARG A 52 0.92 -6.91 -7.71
C ARG A 52 1.25 -5.63 -6.92
N TYR A 53 2.29 -5.62 -6.09
CA TYR A 53 2.74 -4.42 -5.39
C TYR A 53 3.59 -3.49 -6.27
N SER A 54 4.16 -4.02 -7.35
CA SER A 54 4.89 -3.26 -8.36
C SER A 54 4.02 -2.87 -9.56
N GLU A 55 2.91 -3.56 -9.76
CA GLU A 55 1.92 -3.18 -10.73
C GLU A 55 1.33 -1.83 -10.27
N ARG A 56 1.15 -0.92 -11.24
CA ARG A 56 0.53 0.40 -11.05
C ARG A 56 -1.01 0.40 -11.12
N PRO A 57 -1.80 -0.68 -10.85
CA PRO A 57 -3.23 -0.53 -10.73
C PRO A 57 -3.47 0.51 -9.67
N LYS A 58 -4.49 1.31 -9.92
CA LYS A 58 -4.92 2.42 -9.09
C LYS A 58 -5.54 1.89 -7.79
N PHE A 59 -4.78 1.13 -7.02
CA PHE A 59 -5.19 0.57 -5.74
C PHE A 59 -5.46 1.70 -4.75
N CYS A 60 -4.73 2.81 -4.89
CA CYS A 60 -5.10 4.05 -4.22
C CYS A 60 -6.34 4.65 -4.91
N ARG A 61 -7.52 4.43 -4.31
CA ARG A 61 -8.78 5.04 -4.75
C ARG A 61 -8.67 6.56 -4.85
N THR A 62 -7.84 7.20 -4.02
CA THR A 62 -7.54 8.63 -4.08
C THR A 62 -6.79 9.02 -5.36
N ILE A 63 -5.73 8.29 -5.73
CA ILE A 63 -5.04 8.51 -7.02
C ILE A 63 -6.00 8.22 -8.18
N ALA A 64 -6.78 7.14 -8.09
CA ALA A 64 -7.78 6.81 -9.10
C ALA A 64 -8.82 7.92 -9.28
N PHE A 65 -9.27 8.53 -8.17
CA PHE A 65 -10.20 9.64 -8.14
C PHE A 65 -9.58 10.91 -8.72
N ILE A 66 -8.38 11.30 -8.29
CA ILE A 66 -7.65 12.47 -8.81
C ILE A 66 -7.45 12.35 -10.33
N GLU A 67 -6.99 11.19 -10.81
CA GLU A 67 -6.81 10.97 -12.25
C GLU A 67 -8.12 11.03 -13.04
N LYS A 68 -9.24 10.57 -12.45
CA LYS A 68 -10.57 10.65 -13.06
C LYS A 68 -11.07 12.10 -13.10
N SER A 69 -10.81 12.88 -12.07
CA SER A 69 -11.19 14.30 -11.98
C SER A 69 -10.38 15.15 -12.97
N ASN A 70 -9.06 14.95 -13.06
CA ASN A 70 -8.20 15.67 -14.01
C ASN A 70 -8.54 15.36 -15.48
N LYS A 71 -9.09 14.16 -15.77
CA LYS A 71 -9.59 13.83 -17.12
C LYS A 71 -10.89 14.56 -17.49
N LYS A 72 -11.65 15.08 -16.53
CA LYS A 72 -12.90 15.81 -16.78
C LYS A 72 -12.69 17.30 -17.03
N GLU A 73 -11.58 17.87 -16.59
CA GLU A 73 -11.24 19.29 -16.81
C GLU A 73 -10.67 19.57 -18.20
N VAL A 74 -10.34 18.53 -18.98
CA VAL A 74 -10.04 18.67 -20.42
C VAL A 74 -11.33 18.49 -21.21
N LYS A 75 -12.21 19.49 -21.14
CA LYS A 75 -13.30 19.70 -22.10
C LYS A 75 -13.79 21.13 -22.09
#